data_AF-A0A7S2QJL4-F1
#
_entry.id   AF-A0A7S2QJL4-F1
#
_cell.length_a   1.000
_cell.length_b   1.000
_cell.length_c   1.000
_cell.angle_alpha   90.00
_cell.angle_beta   90.00
_cell.angle_gamma   90.00
#
_symmetry.space_group_name_H-M   'P 1'
#
loop_
_entity.id
_entity.type
_entity.pdbx_description
1 polymer ?
#
loop_
_entity_poly.entity_id
_entity_poly.type
_entity_poly.pdbx_seq_one_letter_code
_entity_poly.pdbx_strand_id
1 'polypeptide(L)'
;FGEDGDGIHLWWCYSSLRNQQWAKDDMAGLVRNRHGLCLDVPLPYVKGSKLRMARCSTFLPSQHLRVDEASGAFQTQYGSCLGAANVDADGGEVLVQDCDPGRAGQRWGYDDGLGRLLHKGGLCLDAEEPNVTGSTVRLR
;
A
#
# COMPACT_ATOMS: atom_id res chain seq x y z
N PHE A 1 -26.05 -17.59 -2.61
CA PHE A 1 -25.71 -16.23 -3.06
C PHE A 1 -24.26 -16.02 -2.70
N GLY A 2 -23.37 -16.30 -3.65
CA GLY A 2 -21.92 -16.30 -3.45
C GLY A 2 -21.38 -14.91 -3.74
N GLU A 3 -20.51 -14.42 -2.87
CA GLU A 3 -19.86 -13.13 -3.03
C GLU A 3 -18.36 -13.37 -3.31
N ASP A 4 -17.75 -12.51 -4.11
CA ASP A 4 -16.35 -12.54 -4.58
C ASP A 4 -15.81 -11.08 -4.47
N GLY A 5 -14.54 -10.84 -4.06
CA GLY A 5 -13.82 -9.52 -3.96
C GLY A 5 -13.24 -9.19 -2.55
N ASP A 6 -12.16 -8.41 -2.27
CA ASP A 6 -11.59 -7.18 -2.93
C ASP A 6 -10.33 -6.50 -2.23
N GLY A 7 -9.28 -6.07 -2.98
CA GLY A 7 -8.49 -4.81 -2.72
C GLY A 7 -7.13 -4.80 -1.93
N ILE A 8 -6.49 -3.60 -1.76
CA ILE A 8 -5.25 -3.40 -0.96
C ILE A 8 -5.57 -3.08 0.52
N HIS A 9 -5.06 -3.87 1.45
CA HIS A 9 -5.39 -3.82 2.88
C HIS A 9 -4.23 -4.30 3.77
N LEU A 10 -4.41 -4.28 5.09
CA LEU A 10 -3.49 -4.92 6.05
C LEU A 10 -3.94 -6.33 6.41
N TRP A 11 -3.02 -7.29 6.36
CA TRP A 11 -3.30 -8.67 6.77
C TRP A 11 -2.14 -9.29 7.52
N TRP A 12 -2.38 -10.42 8.20
CA TRP A 12 -1.34 -11.21 8.84
C TRP A 12 -0.21 -11.52 7.85
N CYS A 13 1.04 -11.35 8.31
CA CYS A 13 2.20 -11.60 7.48
C CYS A 13 2.45 -13.10 7.29
N TYR A 14 2.32 -13.59 6.05
CA TYR A 14 2.63 -14.97 5.69
C TYR A 14 3.78 -15.00 4.68
N SER A 15 4.86 -15.72 5.01
CA SER A 15 6.06 -15.80 4.17
C SER A 15 5.84 -16.48 2.80
N SER A 16 4.78 -17.26 2.65
CA SER A 16 4.45 -17.98 1.42
C SER A 16 3.43 -17.27 0.52
N LEU A 17 2.78 -16.19 0.99
CA LEU A 17 1.73 -15.51 0.25
C LEU A 17 2.31 -14.50 -0.74
N ARG A 18 2.05 -14.72 -2.04
CA ARG A 18 2.60 -13.92 -3.14
C ARG A 18 1.95 -12.53 -3.26
N ASN A 19 0.73 -12.38 -2.76
CA ASN A 19 -0.04 -11.14 -2.70
C ASN A 19 0.46 -10.14 -1.63
N GLN A 20 1.39 -10.56 -0.76
CA GLN A 20 2.08 -9.70 0.22
C GLN A 20 3.51 -9.35 -0.20
N GLN A 21 3.89 -9.67 -1.44
CA GLN A 21 5.25 -9.52 -1.95
C GLN A 21 5.33 -8.38 -2.97
N TRP A 22 6.19 -7.43 -2.65
CA TRP A 22 6.39 -6.14 -3.28
C TRP A 22 7.86 -5.97 -3.63
N ALA A 23 8.12 -5.31 -4.74
CA ALA A 23 9.41 -4.82 -5.17
C ALA A 23 9.36 -3.29 -5.20
N LYS A 24 10.27 -2.65 -4.49
CA LYS A 24 10.42 -1.19 -4.49
C LYS A 24 11.48 -0.81 -5.52
N ASP A 25 11.12 0.03 -6.47
CA ASP A 25 12.07 0.72 -7.33
C ASP A 25 12.32 2.10 -6.73
N ASP A 26 13.37 2.21 -5.92
CA ASP A 26 13.73 3.46 -5.24
C ASP A 26 14.06 4.60 -6.19
N MET A 27 14.55 4.30 -7.40
CA MET A 27 14.87 5.33 -8.40
C MET A 27 13.61 5.85 -9.10
N ALA A 28 12.64 4.97 -9.37
CA ALA A 28 11.38 5.36 -10.02
C ALA A 28 10.28 5.76 -9.02
N GLY A 29 10.44 5.46 -7.73
CA GLY A 29 9.41 5.63 -6.71
C GLY A 29 8.23 4.67 -6.86
N LEU A 30 8.39 3.58 -7.61
CA LEU A 30 7.30 2.63 -7.89
C LEU A 30 7.32 1.49 -6.87
N VAL A 31 6.14 1.13 -6.37
CA VAL A 31 5.93 -0.07 -5.54
C VAL A 31 5.15 -1.07 -6.35
N ARG A 32 5.83 -2.15 -6.77
CA ARG A 32 5.29 -3.14 -7.71
C ARG A 32 5.04 -4.46 -7.01
N ASN A 33 3.90 -5.10 -7.22
CA ASN A 33 3.67 -6.46 -6.75
C ASN A 33 4.32 -7.51 -7.67
N ARG A 34 4.34 -8.78 -7.26
CA ARG A 34 4.92 -9.87 -8.07
C ARG A 34 4.20 -10.17 -9.40
N HIS A 35 2.99 -9.65 -9.59
CA HIS A 35 2.24 -9.77 -10.83
C HIS A 35 2.54 -8.63 -11.82
N GLY A 36 3.39 -7.68 -11.45
CA GLY A 36 3.81 -6.59 -12.33
C GLY A 36 2.91 -5.36 -12.32
N LEU A 37 1.95 -5.28 -11.39
CA LEU A 37 1.12 -4.09 -11.17
C LEU A 37 1.74 -3.21 -10.07
N CYS A 38 1.53 -1.90 -10.17
CA CYS A 38 2.05 -0.91 -9.24
C CYS A 38 0.93 -0.32 -8.37
N LEU A 39 1.29 0.03 -7.13
CA LEU A 39 0.43 0.86 -6.28
C LEU A 39 0.17 2.19 -6.99
N ASP A 40 -1.10 2.52 -7.14
CA ASP A 40 -1.57 3.78 -7.71
C ASP A 40 -2.44 4.49 -6.68
N VAL A 41 -2.19 5.79 -6.51
CA VAL A 41 -2.93 6.68 -5.62
C VAL A 41 -3.67 7.69 -6.50
N PRO A 42 -4.87 7.37 -7.02
CA PRO A 42 -5.49 8.15 -8.10
C PRO A 42 -5.87 9.58 -7.67
N LEU A 43 -6.15 9.76 -6.37
CA LEU A 43 -6.52 11.03 -5.76
C LEU A 43 -5.54 11.39 -4.62
N PRO A 44 -4.26 11.63 -4.93
CA PRO A 44 -3.17 11.65 -3.93
C PRO A 44 -3.18 12.89 -3.00
N TYR A 45 -4.08 13.84 -3.25
CA TYR A 45 -4.35 15.02 -2.43
C TYR A 45 -5.67 14.91 -1.65
N VAL A 46 -6.50 13.90 -1.93
CA VAL A 46 -7.79 13.69 -1.28
C VAL A 46 -7.62 12.72 -0.12
N LYS A 47 -7.82 13.22 1.11
CA LYS A 47 -7.76 12.38 2.32
C LYS A 47 -8.89 11.36 2.32
N GLY A 48 -8.60 10.17 2.80
CA GLY A 48 -9.52 9.03 2.75
C GLY A 48 -9.62 8.39 1.37
N SER A 49 -8.89 8.86 0.36
CA SER A 49 -8.87 8.15 -0.93
C SER A 49 -8.13 6.81 -0.80
N LYS A 50 -8.68 5.80 -1.48
CA LYS A 50 -8.13 4.45 -1.51
C LYS A 50 -7.05 4.34 -2.58
N LEU A 51 -6.09 3.46 -2.33
CA LEU A 51 -5.13 3.00 -3.32
C LEU A 51 -5.75 1.91 -4.17
N ARG A 52 -5.19 1.69 -5.36
CA ARG A 52 -5.55 0.57 -6.22
C ARG A 52 -4.32 -0.04 -6.88
N MET A 53 -4.53 -1.21 -7.49
CA MET A 53 -3.55 -1.78 -8.41
C MET A 53 -3.75 -1.25 -9.82
N ALA A 54 -2.66 -0.86 -10.48
CA ALA A 54 -2.69 -0.39 -11.86
C ALA A 54 -1.43 -0.80 -12.61
N ARG A 55 -1.47 -0.72 -13.95
CA ARG A 55 -0.26 -0.88 -14.77
C ARG A 55 0.78 0.15 -14.36
N CYS A 56 2.01 -0.31 -14.15
CA CYS A 56 3.13 0.56 -13.82
C CYS A 56 3.41 1.55 -14.95
N SER A 57 3.64 2.82 -14.58
CA SER A 57 4.05 3.89 -15.48
C SER A 57 4.92 4.90 -14.73
N THR A 58 6.14 5.10 -15.20
CA THR A 58 7.07 6.14 -14.70
C THR A 58 6.66 7.56 -15.10
N PHE A 59 5.61 7.68 -15.92
CA PHE A 59 5.04 8.97 -16.34
C PHE A 59 3.78 9.32 -15.57
N LEU A 60 3.32 8.48 -14.65
CA LEU A 60 2.15 8.72 -13.82
C LEU A 60 2.61 9.11 -12.41
N PRO A 61 2.59 10.41 -12.07
CA PRO A 61 2.99 10.86 -10.75
C PRO A 61 2.21 10.15 -9.63
N SER A 62 0.94 9.80 -9.83
CA SER A 62 0.10 9.09 -8.85
C SER A 62 0.64 7.74 -8.38
N GLN A 63 1.63 7.17 -9.08
CA GLN A 63 2.29 5.91 -8.71
C GLN A 63 3.63 6.13 -8.00
N HIS A 64 4.09 7.38 -7.87
CA HIS A 64 5.39 7.70 -7.32
C HIS A 64 5.25 7.94 -5.81
N LEU A 65 5.76 7.00 -5.03
CA LEU A 65 5.78 7.03 -3.58
C LEU A 65 7.22 7.23 -3.09
N ARG A 66 7.43 8.26 -2.28
CA ARG A 66 8.70 8.51 -1.60
C ARG A 66 8.64 7.91 -0.20
N VAL A 67 9.67 7.19 0.22
CA VAL A 67 9.81 6.83 1.63
C VAL A 67 10.53 7.95 2.36
N ASP A 68 9.94 8.38 3.47
CA ASP A 68 10.61 9.25 4.42
C ASP A 68 11.42 8.39 5.38
N GLU A 69 12.73 8.29 5.15
CA GLU A 69 13.64 7.40 5.90
C GLU A 69 13.66 7.66 7.42
N ALA A 70 13.36 8.89 7.85
CA ALA A 70 13.32 9.24 9.27
C ALA A 70 12.09 8.65 9.98
N SER A 71 10.93 8.63 9.32
CA SER A 71 9.66 8.17 9.89
C SER A 71 9.22 6.79 9.41
N GLY A 72 9.73 6.32 8.27
CA GLY A 72 9.24 5.15 7.53
C GLY A 72 7.92 5.40 6.81
N ALA A 73 7.52 6.66 6.61
CA ALA A 73 6.25 6.98 5.96
C ALA A 73 6.35 6.96 4.43
N PHE A 74 5.38 6.32 3.75
CA PHE A 74 5.20 6.50 2.32
C PHE A 74 4.46 7.81 2.05
N GLN A 75 5.08 8.68 1.27
CA GLN A 75 4.55 9.97 0.88
C GLN A 75 4.23 9.98 -0.62
N THR A 76 3.08 10.53 -0.97
CA THR A 76 2.74 10.88 -2.34
C THR A 76 3.58 12.08 -2.79
N GLN A 77 3.69 12.33 -4.10
CA GLN A 77 4.38 13.51 -4.62
C GLN A 77 3.76 14.85 -4.18
N TYR A 78 2.59 14.82 -3.53
CA TYR A 78 1.88 16.00 -3.02
C TYR A 78 1.98 16.14 -1.49
N GLY A 79 2.85 15.38 -0.83
CA GLY A 79 3.11 15.52 0.62
C GLY A 79 2.04 14.93 1.53
N SER A 80 1.17 14.07 1.00
CA SER A 80 0.25 13.25 1.81
C SER A 80 0.87 11.89 2.12
N CYS A 81 0.49 11.29 3.24
CA CYS A 81 1.03 10.00 3.68
C CYS A 81 0.04 8.85 3.46
N LEU A 82 0.56 7.65 3.22
CA LEU A 82 -0.23 6.44 3.24
C LEU A 82 -0.32 5.91 4.66
N GLY A 83 -1.54 5.66 5.13
CA GLY A 83 -1.77 5.17 6.48
C GLY A 83 -2.94 4.21 6.56
N ALA A 84 -2.86 3.28 7.50
CA ALA A 84 -3.99 2.45 7.87
C ALA A 84 -5.11 3.33 8.45
N ALA A 85 -6.35 3.09 8.01
CA ALA A 85 -7.53 3.72 8.58
C ALA A 85 -7.75 3.33 10.05
N ASN A 86 -7.45 2.08 10.38
CA ASN A 86 -7.43 1.54 11.72
C ASN A 86 -6.16 0.70 11.90
N VAL A 87 -5.36 1.02 12.93
CA VAL A 87 -3.99 0.52 13.08
C VAL A 87 -3.91 -0.90 13.61
N ASP A 88 -4.96 -1.36 14.29
CA ASP A 88 -5.03 -2.66 14.97
C ASP A 88 -6.09 -3.59 14.36
N ALA A 89 -6.68 -3.22 13.22
CA ALA A 89 -7.71 -4.02 12.56
C ALA A 89 -7.14 -4.82 11.40
N ASP A 90 -7.28 -6.14 11.48
CA ASP A 90 -7.17 -7.03 10.33
C ASP A 90 -8.14 -6.58 9.22
N GLY A 91 -7.68 -6.57 7.97
CA GLY A 91 -8.45 -6.01 6.85
C GLY A 91 -8.47 -4.48 6.81
N GLY A 92 -7.65 -3.80 7.62
CA GLY A 92 -7.58 -2.35 7.69
C GLY A 92 -7.23 -1.73 6.33
N GLU A 93 -8.10 -0.85 5.84
CA GLU A 93 -7.87 -0.13 4.59
C GLU A 93 -6.65 0.79 4.69
N VAL A 94 -5.86 0.86 3.62
CA VAL A 94 -4.80 1.86 3.50
C VAL A 94 -5.34 3.03 2.69
N LEU A 95 -5.25 4.22 3.27
CA LEU A 95 -5.82 5.45 2.74
C LEU A 95 -4.76 6.55 2.68
N VAL A 96 -5.04 7.54 1.83
CA VAL A 96 -4.31 8.81 1.85
C VAL A 96 -4.71 9.61 3.08
N GLN A 97 -3.74 10.11 3.85
CA GLN A 97 -3.94 10.84 5.10
C GLN A 97 -2.96 12.02 5.20
N ASP A 98 -3.16 12.89 6.18
CA ASP A 98 -2.14 13.86 6.59
C ASP A 98 -0.97 13.14 7.24
N CYS A 99 0.23 13.58 6.92
CA CYS A 99 1.44 13.02 7.50
C CYS A 99 1.54 13.38 8.99
N ASP A 100 1.60 12.36 9.83
CA ASP A 100 1.80 12.47 11.26
C ASP A 100 2.95 11.55 11.67
N PRO A 101 4.15 12.09 11.96
CA PRO A 101 5.30 11.27 12.33
C PRO A 101 5.06 10.49 13.63
N GLY A 102 4.15 10.94 14.50
CA GLY A 102 3.77 10.22 15.72
C GLY A 102 2.86 9.03 15.48
N ARG A 103 2.16 8.98 14.34
CA ARG A 103 1.17 7.95 14.04
C ARG A 103 1.82 6.65 13.59
N ALA A 104 1.80 5.64 14.46
CA ALA A 104 2.27 4.29 14.12
C ALA A 104 1.59 3.72 12.86
N GLY A 105 0.33 4.11 12.63
CA GLY A 105 -0.48 3.79 11.46
C GLY A 105 0.10 4.17 10.10
N GLN A 106 1.09 5.06 10.06
CA GLN A 106 1.73 5.56 8.84
C GLN A 106 3.20 5.13 8.73
N ARG A 107 3.67 4.27 9.63
CA ARG A 107 5.05 3.81 9.63
C ARG A 107 5.14 2.43 8.99
N TRP A 108 6.00 2.34 7.99
CA TRP A 108 6.19 1.15 7.18
C TRP A 108 7.67 0.74 7.22
N GLY A 109 7.91 -0.54 7.43
CA GLY A 109 9.18 -1.21 7.16
C GLY A 109 9.14 -1.90 5.81
N TYR A 110 10.29 -2.04 5.18
CA TYR A 110 10.45 -2.92 4.02
C TYR A 110 11.44 -4.03 4.36
N ASP A 111 10.98 -5.28 4.27
CA ASP A 111 11.84 -6.45 4.39
C ASP A 111 12.26 -6.87 2.99
N ASP A 112 13.51 -6.53 2.63
CA ASP A 112 14.06 -6.80 1.30
C ASP A 112 14.26 -8.29 1.01
N GLY A 113 14.56 -9.08 2.05
CA GLY A 113 14.74 -10.53 1.90
C GLY A 113 13.45 -11.24 1.50
N LEU A 114 12.30 -10.67 1.86
CA LEU A 114 10.99 -11.26 1.63
C LEU A 114 10.09 -10.41 0.70
N GLY A 115 10.52 -9.19 0.36
CA GLY A 115 9.75 -8.21 -0.38
C GLY A 115 8.49 -7.78 0.35
N ARG A 116 8.50 -7.62 1.67
CA ARG A 116 7.27 -7.29 2.43
C ARG A 116 7.24 -5.83 2.84
N LEU A 117 6.06 -5.22 2.75
CA LEU A 117 5.80 -3.92 3.37
C LEU A 117 5.10 -4.15 4.70
N LEU A 118 5.88 -4.02 5.78
CA LEU A 118 5.44 -4.27 7.14
C LEU A 118 4.90 -2.98 7.73
N HIS A 119 3.65 -3.01 8.13
CA HIS A 119 3.09 -2.00 9.00
C HIS A 119 3.63 -2.17 10.42
N LYS A 120 3.87 -1.07 11.13
CA LYS A 120 4.41 -1.13 12.51
C LYS A 120 3.50 -1.88 13.50
N GLY A 121 2.21 -2.04 13.20
CA GLY A 121 1.27 -2.89 13.94
C GLY A 121 1.51 -4.40 13.81
N GLY A 122 2.51 -4.83 13.02
CA GLY A 122 2.83 -6.25 12.82
C GLY A 122 2.08 -6.91 11.65
N LEU A 123 1.33 -6.12 10.88
CA LEU A 123 0.61 -6.55 9.69
C LEU A 123 1.39 -6.23 8.41
N CYS A 124 1.03 -6.89 7.32
CA CYS A 124 1.65 -6.71 6.01
C CYS A 124 0.66 -6.05 5.04
N LEU A 125 1.17 -5.19 4.15
CA LEU A 125 0.38 -4.70 3.02
C LEU A 125 0.06 -5.87 2.09
N ASP A 126 -1.23 -6.13 1.91
CA ASP A 126 -1.78 -7.21 1.12
C ASP A 126 -2.58 -6.60 -0.03
N ALA A 127 -2.41 -7.11 -1.25
CA ALA A 127 -3.32 -6.84 -2.35
C ALA A 127 -4.09 -8.10 -2.66
N GLU A 128 -5.35 -8.19 -2.24
CA GLU A 128 -6.21 -9.37 -2.35
C GLU A 128 -6.34 -9.87 -3.79
N GLU A 129 -6.49 -8.92 -4.72
CA GLU A 129 -6.53 -9.16 -6.15
C GLU A 129 -5.31 -8.53 -6.85
N PRO A 130 -4.10 -9.08 -6.66
CA PRO A 130 -2.86 -8.42 -7.08
C PRO A 130 -2.71 -8.39 -8.61
N ASN A 131 -3.52 -9.15 -9.35
CA ASN A 131 -3.49 -9.23 -10.81
C ASN A 131 -4.62 -8.44 -11.48
N VAL A 132 -5.48 -7.76 -10.73
CA VAL A 132 -6.63 -7.02 -11.28
C VAL A 132 -6.37 -5.52 -11.20
N THR A 133 -6.49 -4.84 -12.34
CA THR A 133 -6.37 -3.38 -12.38
C THR A 133 -7.66 -2.74 -11.88
N GLY A 134 -7.57 -1.83 -10.92
CA GLY A 134 -8.72 -1.10 -10.38
C GLY A 134 -9.26 -1.60 -9.05
N SER A 135 -8.78 -2.74 -8.52
CA SER A 135 -9.32 -3.35 -7.30
C SER A 135 -9.21 -2.42 -6.09
N THR A 136 -10.35 -2.19 -5.43
CA THR A 136 -10.52 -1.42 -4.18
C THR A 136 -11.61 -2.10 -3.32
N VAL A 137 -11.41 -2.11 -1.98
CA VAL A 137 -12.13 -2.94 -0.98
C VAL A 137 -13.67 -2.76 -0.95
N ARG A 138 -14.39 -3.89 -0.86
CA ARG A 138 -15.65 -4.05 -0.11
C ARG A 138 -15.49 -5.09 1.00
N LEU A 139 -16.21 -4.87 2.11
CA LEU A 139 -16.19 -5.69 3.33
C LEU A 139 -16.68 -7.12 3.10
N ARG A 140 -15.96 -8.08 3.70
CA ARG A 140 -16.46 -9.39 4.09
C ARG A 140 -16.15 -9.67 5.55
#